data_AF-A0A9Q0GLW7-F1
#
_entry.id   AF-A0A9Q0GLW7-F1
#
_cell.length_a   1.000
_cell.length_b   1.000
_cell.length_c   1.000
_cell.angle_alpha   90.00
_cell.angle_beta   90.00
_cell.angle_gamma   90.00
#
_symmetry.space_group_name_H-M   'P 1'
#
loop_
_entity.id
_entity.type
_entity.pdbx_description
1 polymer ?
#
loop_
_entity_poly.entity_id
_entity_poly.type
_entity_poly.pdbx_seq_one_letter_code
_entity_poly.pdbx_strand_id
1 'polypeptide(L)'
;MAGLFGTLSSVLNVLSGGLLDLAIAGYKRPSTQVSKFFSDEKEGGENLPVLKYFSIKPLLNKHYLCSKPDDDTQGNGLVLQFCGEEIVSPYTKFEAEMSHQHPGLVHIRCCYNNKYWVRRSPKQYQILAAANEPEEDLANPMCTLFKLEGVDGYGSSKMRIKHAQLGLDVGCRRADQPPFEYCLYAEFTKDATEGIDDFAVYEIFDWRTIFVVP
;
A
#
# COMPACT_ATOMS: atom_id res chain seq x y z
N MET A 1 65.20 37.87 -9.55
CA MET A 1 63.94 37.84 -8.76
C MET A 1 62.85 37.18 -9.60
N ALA A 2 61.65 37.00 -9.04
CA ALA A 2 60.49 36.38 -9.70
C ALA A 2 59.95 37.22 -10.89
N GLY A 3 59.07 36.70 -11.75
CA GLY A 3 58.37 35.41 -11.64
C GLY A 3 57.77 34.88 -12.95
N LEU A 4 57.09 33.74 -12.87
CA LEU A 4 56.52 33.01 -14.01
C LEU A 4 55.20 33.62 -14.50
N PHE A 5 55.02 33.65 -15.82
CA PHE A 5 53.69 33.53 -16.42
C PHE A 5 53.25 32.06 -16.43
N GLY A 6 51.97 31.80 -16.22
CA GLY A 6 51.36 30.49 -16.43
C GLY A 6 50.43 30.48 -17.64
N THR A 7 50.27 29.33 -18.28
CA THR A 7 49.20 29.09 -19.27
C THR A 7 48.80 27.61 -19.29
N LEU A 8 47.48 27.38 -19.25
CA LEU A 8 46.70 26.35 -19.95
C LEU A 8 47.41 25.01 -20.26
N SER A 9 47.01 23.95 -19.54
CA SER A 9 47.30 22.58 -19.93
C SER A 9 46.38 22.13 -21.07
N SER A 10 46.96 21.51 -22.10
CA SER A 10 46.24 20.91 -23.24
C SER A 10 46.82 19.53 -23.55
N VAL A 11 46.06 18.47 -23.29
CA VAL A 11 46.29 17.13 -23.86
C VAL A 11 44.93 16.50 -24.21
N LEU A 12 44.78 16.04 -25.45
CA LEU A 12 43.61 15.32 -25.96
C LEU A 12 43.91 13.82 -26.11
N ASN A 13 42.85 12.99 -26.06
CA ASN A 13 42.75 11.63 -26.65
C ASN A 13 43.73 10.58 -26.04
N VAL A 14 43.75 9.27 -26.37
CA VAL A 14 43.10 8.40 -27.38
C VAL A 14 43.15 6.94 -26.82
N LEU A 15 42.30 5.93 -27.06
CA LEU A 15 40.97 5.70 -27.66
C LEU A 15 40.38 4.44 -26.94
N SER A 16 39.07 4.23 -26.76
CA SER A 16 38.21 3.37 -27.63
C SER A 16 36.97 2.91 -26.83
N GLY A 17 35.80 2.61 -27.41
CA GLY A 17 35.32 2.73 -28.79
C GLY A 17 33.87 2.21 -28.92
N GLY A 18 33.19 2.43 -30.06
CA GLY A 18 31.80 2.00 -30.30
C GLY A 18 30.76 2.99 -29.75
N LEU A 19 30.36 4.04 -30.48
CA LEU A 19 29.45 4.01 -31.64
C LEU A 19 28.06 3.42 -31.33
N LEU A 20 27.06 4.29 -31.08
CA LEU A 20 25.94 4.52 -32.00
C LEU A 20 24.98 5.60 -31.47
N ASP A 21 24.95 6.76 -32.13
CA ASP A 21 23.75 7.58 -32.18
C ASP A 21 22.75 6.95 -33.16
N LEU A 22 21.50 6.77 -32.77
CA LEU A 22 20.33 7.08 -33.61
C LEU A 22 19.04 7.13 -32.77
N ALA A 23 18.08 7.95 -33.19
CA ALA A 23 16.88 8.23 -32.41
C ALA A 23 15.74 7.20 -32.60
N ILE A 24 15.06 6.86 -31.50
CA ILE A 24 13.70 6.31 -31.49
C ILE A 24 12.90 7.23 -30.53
N ALA A 25 12.14 8.22 -30.99
CA ALA A 25 11.01 8.15 -31.93
C ALA A 25 9.88 7.26 -31.41
N GLY A 26 9.12 7.77 -30.42
CA GLY A 26 7.78 7.24 -30.12
C GLY A 26 7.65 6.29 -28.93
N TYR A 27 8.28 6.58 -27.78
CA TYR A 27 7.80 6.00 -26.51
C TYR A 27 6.43 6.61 -26.13
N LYS A 28 5.39 6.12 -26.79
CA LYS A 28 3.98 6.40 -26.52
C LYS A 28 3.69 5.94 -25.08
N ARG A 29 3.26 6.86 -24.21
CA ARG A 29 2.87 6.53 -22.82
C ARG A 29 1.95 5.29 -22.83
N PRO A 30 2.19 4.28 -21.96
CA PRO A 30 1.20 3.25 -21.65
C PRO A 30 -0.01 3.89 -20.96
N SER A 31 -0.94 4.42 -21.75
CA SER A 31 -2.16 5.03 -21.26
C SER A 31 -3.10 3.96 -20.70
N THR A 32 -3.62 4.21 -19.49
CA THR A 32 -4.90 3.67 -19.01
C THR A 32 -4.97 2.15 -18.79
N GLN A 33 -4.38 1.67 -17.68
CA GLN A 33 -4.97 0.55 -16.90
C GLN A 33 -4.85 0.69 -15.36
N VAL A 34 -4.22 1.74 -14.83
CA VAL A 34 -4.17 1.99 -13.36
C VAL A 34 -5.57 2.29 -12.78
N SER A 35 -6.47 2.88 -13.59
CA SER A 35 -7.83 3.31 -13.24
C SER A 35 -8.87 2.18 -13.08
N LYS A 36 -8.45 0.95 -12.73
CA LYS A 36 -9.31 -0.24 -12.69
C LYS A 36 -9.64 -0.78 -11.29
N PHE A 37 -9.06 -0.23 -10.23
CA PHE A 37 -9.40 -0.60 -8.85
C PHE A 37 -10.38 0.39 -8.22
N PHE A 38 -10.17 1.67 -8.51
CA PHE A 38 -11.04 2.79 -8.16
C PHE A 38 -11.20 3.66 -9.41
N SER A 39 -12.44 4.01 -9.74
CA SER A 39 -12.79 4.78 -10.93
C SER A 39 -13.11 6.22 -10.53
N ASP A 40 -12.58 7.19 -11.28
CA ASP A 40 -13.18 8.52 -11.29
C ASP A 40 -14.57 8.41 -11.94
N GLU A 41 -15.63 8.82 -11.23
CA GLU A 41 -16.96 8.88 -11.82
C GLU A 41 -17.04 9.99 -12.86
N LYS A 42 -17.45 9.65 -14.09
CA LYS A 42 -18.29 10.51 -14.94
C LYS A 42 -19.05 9.71 -16.01
N GLU A 43 -20.37 9.84 -15.95
CA GLU A 43 -21.35 9.78 -17.06
C GLU A 43 -21.08 8.79 -18.21
N GLY A 44 -21.73 7.61 -18.18
CA GLY A 44 -21.93 6.81 -19.41
C GLY A 44 -21.81 5.29 -19.31
N GLY A 45 -22.62 4.65 -18.47
CA GLY A 45 -23.10 3.28 -18.71
C GLY A 45 -22.08 2.17 -18.98
N GLU A 46 -21.31 1.75 -17.97
CA GLU A 46 -21.12 0.32 -17.62
C GLU A 46 -20.43 0.21 -16.24
N ASN A 47 -21.09 -0.39 -15.25
CA ASN A 47 -20.58 -0.49 -13.88
C ASN A 47 -19.48 -1.55 -13.74
N LEU A 48 -18.23 -1.16 -13.98
CA LEU A 48 -17.08 -2.02 -13.67
C LEU A 48 -16.87 -2.11 -12.13
N PRO A 49 -16.44 -3.27 -11.58
CA PRO A 49 -16.57 -3.50 -10.15
C PRO A 49 -15.44 -2.90 -9.32
N VAL A 50 -15.69 -1.77 -8.64
CA VAL A 50 -14.86 -1.24 -7.52
C VAL A 50 -14.38 -2.40 -6.64
N LEU A 51 -13.10 -2.41 -6.24
CA LEU A 51 -12.53 -3.45 -5.39
C LEU A 51 -13.31 -3.53 -4.06
N LYS A 52 -14.26 -4.46 -3.96
CA LYS A 52 -15.17 -4.53 -2.81
C LYS A 52 -14.71 -5.53 -1.76
N TYR A 53 -14.48 -6.79 -2.13
CA TYR A 53 -14.05 -7.84 -1.20
C TYR A 53 -12.64 -8.31 -1.55
N PHE A 54 -11.73 -8.29 -0.59
CA PHE A 54 -10.32 -8.56 -0.87
C PHE A 54 -9.56 -9.20 0.29
N SER A 55 -8.44 -9.85 -0.05
CA SER A 55 -7.35 -10.19 0.88
C SER A 55 -6.06 -9.53 0.40
N ILE A 56 -5.13 -9.28 1.34
CA ILE A 56 -3.80 -8.73 1.02
C ILE A 56 -2.67 -9.61 1.58
N LYS A 57 -1.52 -9.55 0.92
CA LYS A 57 -0.28 -10.25 1.29
C LYS A 57 0.93 -9.42 0.84
N PRO A 58 1.93 -9.15 1.71
CA PRO A 58 3.06 -8.31 1.36
C PRO A 58 4.06 -9.11 0.52
N LEU A 59 4.95 -8.44 -0.21
CA LEU A 59 5.88 -9.12 -1.12
C LEU A 59 6.83 -10.11 -0.41
N LEU A 60 7.25 -9.79 0.82
CA LEU A 60 8.24 -10.59 1.57
C LEU A 60 7.66 -11.69 2.47
N ASN A 61 6.36 -11.65 2.82
CA ASN A 61 5.76 -12.65 3.73
C ASN A 61 4.87 -13.63 2.95
N LYS A 62 4.97 -14.92 3.27
CA LYS A 62 4.15 -15.96 2.63
C LYS A 62 2.70 -15.97 3.13
N HIS A 63 2.41 -15.32 4.25
CA HIS A 63 1.08 -15.31 4.88
C HIS A 63 0.23 -14.10 4.46
N TYR A 64 -1.08 -14.32 4.35
CA TYR A 64 -2.09 -13.28 4.18
C TYR A 64 -2.31 -12.50 5.48
N LEU A 65 -2.80 -11.26 5.36
CA LEU A 65 -3.28 -10.51 6.51
C LEU A 65 -4.49 -11.22 7.11
N CYS A 66 -4.48 -11.40 8.43
CA CYS A 66 -5.51 -12.12 9.19
C CYS A 66 -5.89 -11.31 10.43
N SER A 67 -7.19 -11.23 10.73
CA SER A 67 -7.72 -10.66 11.97
C SER A 67 -7.73 -11.70 13.10
N LYS A 68 -7.07 -11.42 14.21
CA LYS A 68 -7.03 -12.29 15.40
C LYS A 68 -7.56 -11.58 16.65
N PRO A 69 -8.08 -12.33 17.64
CA PRO A 69 -8.23 -11.82 19.01
C PRO A 69 -6.93 -11.17 19.49
N ASP A 70 -7.06 -10.12 20.29
CA ASP A 70 -5.95 -9.41 20.91
C ASP A 70 -6.15 -9.46 22.43
N ASP A 71 -5.32 -10.28 23.09
CA ASP A 71 -5.40 -10.56 24.53
C ASP A 71 -5.19 -9.30 25.39
N ASP A 72 -4.55 -8.26 24.83
CA ASP A 72 -4.34 -6.95 25.48
C ASP A 72 -5.50 -5.95 25.21
N THR A 73 -6.51 -6.31 24.39
CA THR A 73 -7.72 -5.47 24.22
C THR A 73 -8.82 -5.83 25.21
N GLN A 74 -9.19 -4.87 26.06
CA GLN A 74 -10.34 -4.97 26.98
C GLN A 74 -11.71 -4.83 26.27
N GLY A 75 -11.84 -5.33 25.04
CA GLY A 75 -13.04 -5.20 24.21
C GLY A 75 -12.88 -5.87 22.85
N ASN A 76 -13.94 -5.85 22.04
CA ASN A 76 -14.09 -6.68 20.83
C ASN A 76 -13.28 -6.20 19.60
N GLY A 77 -12.07 -5.68 19.81
CA GLY A 77 -11.11 -5.35 18.75
C GLY A 77 -10.37 -6.61 18.26
N LEU A 78 -9.80 -6.54 17.06
CA LEU A 78 -8.93 -7.59 16.51
C LEU A 78 -7.62 -7.01 16.00
N VAL A 79 -6.51 -7.66 16.32
CA VAL A 79 -5.19 -7.39 15.74
C VAL A 79 -5.14 -7.88 14.31
N LEU A 80 -4.51 -7.08 13.45
CA LEU A 80 -4.26 -7.40 12.05
C LEU A 80 -2.81 -7.85 11.90
N GLN A 81 -2.60 -9.14 11.62
CA GLN A 81 -1.28 -9.79 11.56
C GLN A 81 -1.13 -10.64 10.29
N PHE A 82 0.05 -10.62 9.67
CA PHE A 82 0.38 -11.44 8.49
C PHE A 82 0.72 -12.87 8.91
N CYS A 83 -0.33 -13.66 9.11
CA CYS A 83 -0.28 -15.03 9.65
C CYS A 83 -1.42 -15.94 9.14
N GLY A 84 -2.19 -15.52 8.14
CA GLY A 84 -3.15 -16.40 7.45
C GLY A 84 -2.42 -17.29 6.44
N GLU A 85 -2.54 -18.61 6.59
CA GLU A 85 -1.96 -19.58 5.65
C GLU A 85 -2.81 -19.71 4.38
N GLU A 86 -4.14 -19.77 4.56
CA GLU A 86 -5.12 -19.88 3.47
C GLU A 86 -5.72 -18.51 3.11
N ILE A 87 -6.01 -18.32 1.82
CA ILE A 87 -6.71 -17.11 1.36
C ILE A 87 -8.22 -17.16 1.68
N VAL A 88 -8.85 -18.34 1.61
CA VAL A 88 -10.30 -18.53 1.81
C VAL A 88 -10.61 -18.71 3.30
N SER A 89 -10.46 -17.64 4.07
CA SER A 89 -10.79 -17.62 5.50
C SER A 89 -11.63 -16.38 5.85
N PRO A 90 -12.62 -16.48 6.76
CA PRO A 90 -13.39 -15.30 7.19
C PRO A 90 -12.49 -14.24 7.85
N TYR A 91 -11.37 -14.67 8.46
CA TYR A 91 -10.41 -13.81 9.13
C TYR A 91 -9.43 -13.09 8.18
N THR A 92 -9.26 -13.58 6.94
CA THR A 92 -8.41 -12.96 5.91
C THR A 92 -9.19 -12.07 4.94
N LYS A 93 -10.52 -12.01 5.10
CA LYS A 93 -11.43 -11.27 4.21
C LYS A 93 -11.72 -9.86 4.73
N PHE A 94 -11.47 -8.87 3.89
CA PHE A 94 -11.77 -7.46 4.14
C PHE A 94 -12.78 -6.94 3.10
N GLU A 95 -13.59 -5.97 3.49
CA GLU A 95 -14.46 -5.20 2.61
C GLU A 95 -13.97 -3.74 2.57
N ALA A 96 -13.82 -3.18 1.37
CA ALA A 96 -13.59 -1.75 1.17
C ALA A 96 -14.92 -1.06 0.87
N GLU A 97 -15.10 0.11 1.48
CA GLU A 97 -16.32 0.92 1.43
C GLU A 97 -15.91 2.35 1.11
N MET A 98 -16.47 2.94 0.04
CA MET A 98 -16.06 4.26 -0.43
C MET A 98 -16.41 5.32 0.61
N SER A 99 -15.51 6.29 0.82
CA SER A 99 -15.79 7.49 1.61
C SER A 99 -16.96 8.28 1.00
N HIS A 100 -17.84 8.82 1.85
CA HIS A 100 -18.90 9.72 1.45
C HIS A 100 -18.41 11.17 1.29
N GLN A 101 -17.39 11.58 2.06
CA GLN A 101 -16.87 12.95 2.05
C GLN A 101 -15.62 13.15 1.18
N HIS A 102 -14.80 12.11 0.97
CA HIS A 102 -13.46 12.23 0.36
C HIS A 102 -13.29 11.28 -0.83
N PRO A 103 -13.63 11.71 -2.06
CA PRO A 103 -13.50 10.89 -3.26
C PRO A 103 -12.12 10.24 -3.43
N GLY A 104 -12.12 8.93 -3.71
CA GLY A 104 -10.89 8.12 -3.84
C GLY A 104 -10.28 7.63 -2.52
N LEU A 105 -10.87 7.96 -1.36
CA LEU A 105 -10.57 7.31 -0.09
C LEU A 105 -11.61 6.21 0.23
N VAL A 106 -11.19 5.23 1.02
CA VAL A 106 -12.02 4.11 1.46
C VAL A 106 -11.89 3.87 2.96
N HIS A 107 -12.99 3.44 3.58
CA HIS A 107 -12.94 2.69 4.83
C HIS A 107 -12.63 1.22 4.50
N ILE A 108 -11.89 0.54 5.37
CA ILE A 108 -11.63 -0.90 5.27
C ILE A 108 -12.22 -1.56 6.51
N ARG A 109 -13.06 -2.58 6.37
CA ARG A 109 -13.57 -3.37 7.51
C ARG A 109 -13.29 -4.87 7.37
N CYS A 110 -13.06 -5.51 8.51
CA CYS A 110 -12.92 -6.96 8.58
C CYS A 110 -14.29 -7.63 8.44
N CYS A 111 -14.43 -8.61 7.55
CA CYS A 111 -15.70 -9.31 7.32
C CYS A 111 -16.11 -10.22 8.51
N TYR A 112 -15.19 -10.61 9.39
CA TYR A 112 -15.49 -11.49 10.53
C TYR A 112 -16.18 -10.77 11.70
N ASN A 113 -15.66 -9.62 12.14
CA ASN A 113 -16.26 -8.85 13.26
C ASN A 113 -17.07 -7.62 12.81
N ASN A 114 -17.10 -7.34 11.50
CA ASN A 114 -17.70 -6.15 10.88
C ASN A 114 -17.25 -4.82 11.52
N LYS A 115 -15.96 -4.72 11.88
CA LYS A 115 -15.35 -3.49 12.41
C LYS A 115 -14.36 -2.88 11.42
N TYR A 116 -14.34 -1.55 11.42
CA TYR A 116 -13.44 -0.75 10.60
C TYR A 116 -12.02 -0.76 11.15
N TRP A 117 -11.07 -0.69 10.23
CA TRP A 117 -9.64 -0.51 10.48
C TRP A 117 -9.42 0.88 11.08
N VAL A 118 -8.74 0.90 12.23
CA VAL A 118 -8.45 2.12 12.99
C VAL A 118 -7.14 1.95 13.73
N ARG A 119 -6.48 3.06 14.08
CA ARG A 119 -5.30 3.05 14.95
C ARG A 119 -5.66 2.58 16.36
N ARG A 120 -4.78 1.81 17.02
CA ARG A 120 -4.94 1.35 18.42
C ARG A 120 -5.17 2.51 19.39
N SER A 121 -4.49 3.64 19.20
CA SER A 121 -4.74 4.87 19.95
C SER A 121 -4.11 6.10 19.27
N PRO A 122 -4.42 7.34 19.73
CA PRO A 122 -3.78 8.55 19.25
C PRO A 122 -2.25 8.59 19.40
N LYS A 123 -1.64 7.67 20.15
CA LYS A 123 -0.18 7.54 20.33
C LYS A 123 0.42 6.23 19.80
N GLN A 124 -0.39 5.33 19.24
CA GLN A 124 0.06 4.02 18.73
C GLN A 124 -0.40 3.83 17.28
N TYR A 125 0.54 3.54 16.38
CA TYR A 125 0.28 3.44 14.94
C TYR A 125 -0.07 2.03 14.45
N GLN A 126 -0.22 1.05 15.37
CA GLN A 126 -0.75 -0.28 15.04
C GLN A 126 -2.20 -0.13 14.55
N ILE A 127 -2.56 -0.82 13.47
CA ILE A 127 -3.93 -0.83 12.93
C ILE A 127 -4.66 -2.08 13.41
N LEU A 128 -5.88 -1.87 13.94
CA LEU A 128 -6.79 -2.88 14.47
C LEU A 128 -8.13 -2.82 13.75
N ALA A 129 -8.83 -3.95 13.60
CA ALA A 129 -10.25 -3.95 13.22
C ALA A 129 -11.10 -3.76 14.49
N ALA A 130 -11.31 -2.51 14.91
CA ALA A 130 -11.86 -2.16 16.22
C ALA A 130 -12.90 -1.03 16.23
N ALA A 131 -12.99 -0.20 15.19
CA ALA A 131 -14.00 0.86 15.13
C ALA A 131 -15.38 0.30 14.73
N ASN A 132 -16.45 0.75 15.40
CA ASN A 132 -17.82 0.32 15.13
C ASN A 132 -18.44 1.03 13.91
N GLU A 133 -18.01 2.27 13.68
CA GLU A 133 -18.57 3.22 12.72
C GLU A 133 -17.42 3.86 11.91
N PRO A 134 -17.68 4.34 10.68
CA PRO A 134 -16.71 5.10 9.92
C PRO A 134 -16.45 6.47 10.55
N GLU A 135 -15.18 6.86 10.62
CA GLU A 135 -14.74 8.23 10.91
C GLU A 135 -14.01 8.79 9.67
N GLU A 136 -14.46 9.96 9.23
CA GLU A 136 -14.05 10.68 8.01
C GLU A 136 -13.34 12.02 8.30
N ASP A 137 -13.32 12.50 9.54
CA ASP A 137 -12.48 13.66 9.90
C ASP A 137 -11.00 13.31 9.78
N LEU A 138 -10.33 13.93 8.79
CA LEU A 138 -8.89 13.79 8.54
C LEU A 138 -8.01 14.42 9.64
N ALA A 139 -8.58 15.20 10.55
CA ALA A 139 -7.89 15.68 11.75
C ALA A 139 -8.05 14.74 12.96
N ASN A 140 -9.07 13.87 12.99
CA ASN A 140 -9.31 12.97 14.11
C ASN A 140 -8.24 11.85 14.13
N PRO A 141 -7.46 11.67 15.22
CA PRO A 141 -6.47 10.59 15.32
C PRO A 141 -7.06 9.17 15.28
N MET A 142 -8.39 9.03 15.35
CA MET A 142 -9.15 7.78 15.18
C MET A 142 -9.82 7.66 13.79
N CYS A 143 -9.41 8.49 12.82
CA CYS A 143 -9.84 8.39 11.42
C CYS A 143 -9.69 6.96 10.88
N THR A 144 -10.66 6.53 10.07
CA THR A 144 -10.74 5.17 9.51
C THR A 144 -10.55 5.13 7.99
N LEU A 145 -10.16 6.27 7.40
CA LEU A 145 -9.94 6.43 5.97
C LEU A 145 -8.53 5.99 5.55
N PHE A 146 -8.48 5.25 4.46
CA PHE A 146 -7.27 4.79 3.79
C PHE A 146 -7.32 5.16 2.31
N LYS A 147 -6.15 5.39 1.71
CA LYS A 147 -5.98 5.48 0.26
C LYS A 147 -5.32 4.21 -0.25
N LEU A 148 -5.83 3.66 -1.34
CA LEU A 148 -5.27 2.49 -2.02
C LEU A 148 -4.60 2.96 -3.31
N GLU A 149 -3.27 2.87 -3.36
CA GLU A 149 -2.46 3.44 -4.46
C GLU A 149 -1.72 2.32 -5.20
N GLY A 150 -1.85 2.26 -6.53
CA GLY A 150 -1.10 1.31 -7.35
C GLY A 150 0.41 1.58 -7.34
N VAL A 151 1.24 0.55 -7.50
CA VAL A 151 2.70 0.69 -7.51
C VAL A 151 3.24 0.65 -8.93
N ASP A 152 3.76 1.79 -9.39
CA ASP A 152 4.43 1.91 -10.69
C ASP A 152 5.57 0.86 -10.84
N GLY A 153 5.67 0.26 -12.02
CA GLY A 153 6.67 -0.77 -12.33
C GLY A 153 6.34 -2.19 -11.85
N TYR A 154 5.48 -2.35 -10.85
CA TYR A 154 5.19 -3.66 -10.22
C TYR A 154 3.97 -4.41 -10.79
N GLY A 155 3.34 -3.87 -11.84
CA GLY A 155 2.15 -4.45 -12.46
C GLY A 155 0.86 -4.15 -11.70
N SER A 156 -0.30 -4.46 -12.30
CA SER A 156 -1.59 -3.97 -11.82
C SER A 156 -2.08 -4.60 -10.50
N SER A 157 -1.56 -5.75 -10.07
CA SER A 157 -2.02 -6.41 -8.83
C SER A 157 -1.33 -5.93 -7.55
N LYS A 158 -0.38 -4.97 -7.65
CA LYS A 158 0.46 -4.51 -6.53
C LYS A 158 0.09 -3.09 -6.11
N MET A 159 -0.19 -2.90 -4.82
CA MET A 159 -0.69 -1.64 -4.24
C MET A 159 -0.03 -1.33 -2.89
N ARG A 160 0.13 -0.04 -2.56
CA ARG A 160 0.32 0.44 -1.18
C ARG A 160 -1.02 0.82 -0.57
N ILE A 161 -1.10 0.75 0.76
CA ILE A 161 -2.22 1.26 1.56
C ILE A 161 -1.67 2.43 2.38
N LYS A 162 -2.34 3.59 2.39
CA LYS A 162 -1.89 4.79 3.10
C LYS A 162 -2.96 5.28 4.07
N HIS A 163 -2.60 5.54 5.32
CA HIS A 163 -3.55 5.99 6.36
C HIS A 163 -3.82 7.50 6.22
N ALA A 164 -5.05 7.89 5.86
CA ALA A 164 -5.33 9.24 5.33
C ALA A 164 -4.95 10.37 6.29
N GLN A 165 -5.31 10.26 7.58
CA GLN A 165 -4.96 11.26 8.61
C GLN A 165 -3.46 11.37 8.89
N LEU A 166 -2.67 10.31 8.62
CA LEU A 166 -1.22 10.31 8.88
C LEU A 166 -0.39 10.66 7.64
N GLY A 167 -0.91 10.41 6.44
CA GLY A 167 -0.14 10.46 5.19
C GLY A 167 0.89 9.32 5.05
N LEU A 168 1.05 8.49 6.07
CA LEU A 168 2.02 7.39 6.14
C LEU A 168 1.47 6.12 5.50
N ASP A 169 2.36 5.39 4.84
CA ASP A 169 2.08 4.07 4.29
C ASP A 169 1.93 3.05 5.43
N VAL A 170 0.99 2.13 5.22
CA VAL A 170 0.65 1.04 6.12
C VAL A 170 1.47 -0.18 5.70
N GLY A 171 2.21 -0.76 6.64
CA GLY A 171 3.16 -1.83 6.38
C GLY A 171 3.16 -2.92 7.44
N CYS A 172 3.82 -4.03 7.09
CA CYS A 172 4.10 -5.16 7.97
C CYS A 172 5.29 -4.82 8.87
N ARG A 173 5.05 -4.46 10.15
CA ARG A 173 6.16 -4.28 11.10
C ARG A 173 6.72 -5.63 11.50
N ARG A 174 8.01 -5.84 11.25
CA ARG A 174 8.79 -6.85 11.97
C ARG A 174 9.15 -6.28 13.34
N ALA A 175 8.67 -6.93 14.40
CA ALA A 175 9.01 -6.56 15.77
C ALA A 175 9.99 -7.59 16.33
N ASP A 176 11.03 -7.15 17.02
CA ASP A 176 12.09 -8.06 17.50
C ASP A 176 11.64 -8.99 18.64
N GLN A 177 10.41 -8.84 19.16
CA GLN A 177 9.83 -9.65 20.23
C GLN A 177 8.33 -9.93 19.97
N PRO A 178 7.83 -11.15 20.25
CA PRO A 178 6.39 -11.45 20.31
C PRO A 178 5.65 -10.63 21.37
N PRO A 179 4.31 -10.48 21.28
CA PRO A 179 3.40 -11.03 20.26
C PRO A 179 3.30 -10.18 18.98
N PHE A 180 3.89 -8.98 18.95
CA PHE A 180 3.63 -7.95 17.93
C PHE A 180 4.34 -8.17 16.58
N GLU A 181 5.00 -9.32 16.37
CA GLU A 181 5.68 -9.61 15.11
C GLU A 181 4.66 -9.75 13.96
N TYR A 182 5.02 -9.22 12.78
CA TYR A 182 4.22 -9.20 11.56
C TYR A 182 2.83 -8.56 11.70
N CYS A 183 2.66 -7.63 12.65
CA CYS A 183 1.45 -6.83 12.79
C CYS A 183 1.43 -5.63 11.82
N LEU A 184 0.23 -5.12 11.54
CA LEU A 184 0.00 -3.99 10.64
C LEU A 184 0.19 -2.64 11.33
N TYR A 185 1.03 -1.74 10.77
CA TYR A 185 1.33 -0.41 11.33
C TYR A 185 1.34 0.68 10.26
N ALA A 186 0.79 1.86 10.56
CA ALA A 186 0.82 3.05 9.71
C ALA A 186 1.96 4.00 10.10
N GLU A 187 3.18 3.67 9.65
CA GLU A 187 4.40 4.42 10.00
C GLU A 187 5.42 4.57 8.86
N PHE A 188 5.17 3.92 7.72
CA PHE A 188 6.16 3.79 6.66
C PHE A 188 6.11 5.00 5.73
N THR A 189 7.25 5.32 5.11
CA THR A 189 7.36 6.39 4.11
C THR A 189 8.06 5.86 2.87
N LYS A 190 7.61 6.27 1.69
CA LYS A 190 8.23 5.91 0.40
C LYS A 190 9.73 6.27 0.32
N ASP A 191 10.16 7.30 1.05
CA ASP A 191 11.56 7.75 1.10
C ASP A 191 12.41 7.04 2.18
N ALA A 192 11.85 6.02 2.85
CA ALA A 192 12.62 5.14 3.73
C ALA A 192 13.57 4.26 2.91
N THR A 193 14.68 3.85 3.53
CA THR A 193 15.83 3.17 2.90
C THR A 193 15.44 2.01 1.98
N GLU A 194 16.20 1.83 0.89
CA GLU A 194 16.01 0.72 -0.07
C GLU A 194 15.80 -0.62 0.64
N GLY A 195 14.69 -1.31 0.30
CA GLY A 195 14.26 -2.55 0.94
C GLY A 195 13.20 -2.40 2.06
N ILE A 196 12.89 -1.19 2.53
CA ILE A 196 11.77 -0.96 3.48
C ILE A 196 10.41 -0.97 2.75
N ASP A 197 10.37 -0.55 1.48
CA ASP A 197 9.14 -0.44 0.67
C ASP A 197 8.37 -1.77 0.53
N ASP A 198 9.09 -2.89 0.41
CA ASP A 198 8.51 -4.24 0.25
C ASP A 198 7.64 -4.69 1.45
N PHE A 199 7.74 -4.03 2.61
CA PHE A 199 6.88 -4.28 3.77
C PHE A 199 5.52 -3.56 3.68
N ALA A 200 5.41 -2.51 2.86
CA ALA A 200 4.20 -1.72 2.63
C ALA A 200 3.59 -1.91 1.23
N VAL A 201 4.25 -2.66 0.34
CA VAL A 201 3.70 -3.10 -0.96
C VAL A 201 3.02 -4.46 -0.82
N TYR A 202 1.75 -4.51 -1.24
CA TYR A 202 0.89 -5.68 -1.15
C TYR A 202 0.47 -6.19 -2.52
N GLU A 203 0.34 -7.51 -2.63
CA GLU A 203 -0.53 -8.12 -3.63
C GLU A 203 -1.97 -8.16 -3.11
N ILE A 204 -2.90 -7.70 -3.95
CA ILE A 204 -4.33 -7.69 -3.64
C ILE A 204 -5.05 -8.78 -4.44
N PHE A 205 -5.87 -9.56 -3.74
CA PHE A 205 -6.66 -10.65 -4.29
C PHE A 205 -8.15 -10.32 -4.16
N ASP A 206 -8.84 -10.13 -5.28
CA ASP A 206 -10.29 -9.90 -5.33
C ASP A 206 -11.05 -11.21 -5.07
N TRP A 207 -11.87 -11.25 -4.02
CA TRP A 207 -12.64 -12.45 -3.66
C TRP A 207 -13.68 -12.85 -4.71
N ARG A 208 -14.03 -11.96 -5.64
CA ARG A 208 -14.94 -12.26 -6.76
C ARG A 208 -14.29 -13.15 -7.82
N THR A 209 -12.95 -13.17 -7.93
CA THR A 209 -12.23 -14.00 -8.92
C THR A 209 -11.77 -15.34 -8.36
N ILE A 210 -11.60 -15.46 -7.03
CA ILE A 210 -11.13 -16.70 -6.36
C ILE A 210 -12.03 -17.92 -6.64
N PHE A 211 -13.34 -17.71 -6.79
CA PHE A 211 -14.33 -18.79 -6.95
C PHE A 211 -14.78 -19.04 -8.40
N VAL A 212 -14.04 -18.52 -9.39
CA VAL A 212 -14.32 -18.80 -10.81
C VAL A 212 -13.75 -20.18 -11.17
N VAL A 213 -14.62 -21.19 -11.10
CA VAL A 213 -14.34 -22.54 -11.60
C VAL A 213 -14.32 -22.51 -13.14
N PRO A 214 -13.36 -23.17 -13.81
CA PRO A 214 -13.28 -23.25 -15.28
C PRO A 214 -14.33 -24.20 -15.89
#